data_AF-A0A496P341-F1
#
_entry.id   AF-A0A496P341-F1
#
_cell.length_a   1.000
_cell.length_b   1.000
_cell.length_c   1.000
_cell.angle_alpha   90.00
_cell.angle_beta   90.00
_cell.angle_gamma   90.00
#
_symmetry.space_group_name_H-M   'P 1'
#
loop_
_entity.id
_entity.type
_entity.pdbx_description
1 polymer ?
#
loop_
_entity_poly.entity_id
_entity_poly.type
_entity_poly.pdbx_seq_one_letter_code
_entity_poly.pdbx_strand_id
1 'polypeptide(L)' 'MSKKEKFIAETTPRYTAKGHFFTLGKGILDGEVIPEVDVNIPLRTINRHGLIAGATGTGKTKTLQAFVEQLS' A
#
# COMPACT_ATOMS: atom_id res chain seq x y z
N MET A 1 11.87 -15.26 -15.74
CA MET A 1 11.75 -14.17 -14.75
C MET A 1 11.85 -14.76 -13.36
N SER A 2 12.61 -14.12 -12.48
CA SER A 2 12.66 -14.45 -11.05
C SER A 2 11.30 -14.19 -10.38
N LYS A 3 11.06 -14.81 -9.22
CA LYS A 3 9.83 -14.61 -8.43
C LYS A 3 9.61 -13.13 -8.09
N LYS A 4 10.70 -12.40 -7.78
CA LYS A 4 10.69 -10.96 -7.51
C LYS A 4 10.29 -10.15 -8.74
N GLU A 5 10.87 -10.42 -9.91
CA GLU A 5 10.53 -9.71 -11.17
C GLU A 5 9.06 -9.88 -11.53
N LYS A 6 8.53 -11.10 -11.39
CA LYS A 6 7.12 -11.38 -11.65
C LYS A 6 6.21 -10.63 -10.69
N PHE A 7 6.54 -10.62 -9.39
CA PHE A 7 5.80 -9.88 -8.39
C PHE A 7 5.76 -8.37 -8.68
N ILE A 8 6.89 -7.77 -9.05
CA ILE A 8 6.97 -6.36 -9.44
C ILE A 8 6.09 -6.09 -10.65
N ALA A 9 6.24 -6.88 -11.72
CA ALA A 9 5.51 -6.70 -12.97
C ALA A 9 3.99 -6.82 -12.80
N GLU A 10 3.51 -7.72 -11.93
CA GLU A 10 2.08 -7.93 -11.71
C GLU A 10 1.46 -6.95 -10.70
N THR A 11 2.23 -6.47 -9.73
CA THR A 11 1.70 -5.70 -8.59
C THR A 11 1.76 -4.20 -8.85
N THR A 12 2.86 -3.69 -9.42
CA THR A 12 3.03 -2.25 -9.70
C THR A 12 1.89 -1.65 -10.53
N PRO A 13 1.40 -2.30 -11.62
CA PRO A 13 0.28 -1.75 -12.40
C PRO A 13 -1.03 -1.64 -11.61
N ARG A 14 -1.26 -2.52 -10.62
CA ARG A 14 -2.50 -2.55 -9.82
C ARG A 14 -2.59 -1.39 -8.84
N TYR A 15 -1.45 -0.91 -8.37
CA TYR A 15 -1.33 0.25 -7.47
C TYR A 15 -0.86 1.51 -8.19
N THR A 16 -0.91 1.53 -9.53
CA THR A 16 -0.69 2.75 -10.30
C THR A 16 -1.92 3.65 -10.19
N ALA A 17 -1.79 4.74 -9.43
CA ALA A 17 -2.86 5.71 -9.27
C ALA A 17 -2.85 6.75 -10.42
N LYS A 18 -4.04 7.14 -10.88
CA LYS A 18 -4.21 8.27 -11.81
C LYS A 18 -4.59 9.52 -11.01
N GLY A 19 -3.95 10.66 -11.31
CA GLY A 19 -4.18 11.91 -10.61
C GLY A 19 -3.47 11.95 -9.25
N HIS A 20 -3.99 12.72 -8.29
CA HIS A 20 -3.39 12.83 -6.96
C HIS A 20 -3.58 11.54 -6.13
N PHE A 21 -2.52 11.14 -5.45
CA PHE A 21 -2.46 9.98 -4.56
C PHE A 21 -1.46 10.23 -3.43
N PHE A 22 -1.52 9.40 -2.40
CA PHE A 22 -0.43 9.25 -1.42
C PHE A 22 0.04 7.80 -1.40
N THR A 23 1.27 7.59 -0.97
CA THR A 23 1.87 6.25 -0.83
C THR A 23 1.69 5.77 0.61
N LEU A 24 0.93 4.71 0.82
CA LEU A 24 0.69 4.15 2.16
C LEU A 24 1.84 3.21 2.59
N GLY A 25 2.54 2.59 1.65
CA GLY A 25 3.62 1.65 1.95
C GLY A 25 4.21 1.00 0.71
N LYS A 26 4.95 -0.09 0.93
CA LYS A 26 5.63 -0.89 -0.10
C LYS A 26 5.10 -2.32 -0.12
N GLY A 27 5.22 -2.99 -1.26
CA GLY A 27 4.91 -4.42 -1.38
C GLY A 27 5.88 -5.27 -0.56
N ILE A 28 5.38 -6.38 -0.01
CA ILE A 28 6.18 -7.39 0.70
C ILE A 28 6.04 -8.72 -0.04
N LEU A 29 7.16 -9.39 -0.30
CA LEU A 29 7.22 -10.72 -0.90
C LEU A 29 8.10 -11.61 0.00
N ASP A 30 7.56 -12.74 0.45
CA ASP A 30 8.27 -13.70 1.32
C ASP A 30 8.89 -13.08 2.59
N GLY A 31 8.26 -12.03 3.14
CA GLY A 31 8.75 -11.32 4.31
C GLY A 31 9.77 -10.22 4.02
N GLU A 32 10.22 -10.07 2.77
CA GLU A 32 11.11 -9.01 2.34
C GLU A 32 10.34 -7.84 1.71
N VAL A 33 10.76 -6.63 2.05
CA VAL A 33 10.21 -5.41 1.42
C VAL A 33 10.75 -5.30 -0.01
N ILE A 34 9.85 -5.11 -0.95
CA ILE A 34 10.15 -4.88 -2.37
C ILE A 34 10.02 -3.37 -2.63
N PRO A 35 11.12 -2.59 -2.59
CA PRO A 35 11.08 -1.13 -2.67
C PRO A 35 10.54 -0.61 -4.01
N GLU A 36 10.55 -1.43 -5.05
CA GLU A 36 10.06 -1.10 -6.40
C GLU A 36 8.52 -1.12 -6.50
N VAL A 37 7.82 -1.69 -5.52
CA VAL A 37 6.36 -1.80 -5.50
C VAL A 37 5.78 -0.81 -4.51
N ASP A 38 5.27 0.32 -5.01
CA ASP A 38 4.52 1.29 -4.22
C ASP A 38 3.05 0.90 -4.06
N VAL A 39 2.53 1.03 -2.84
CA VAL A 39 1.11 0.89 -2.52
C VAL A 39 0.49 2.29 -2.46
N ASN A 40 0.07 2.79 -3.62
CA ASN A 40 -0.54 4.10 -3.74
C ASN A 40 -2.05 4.05 -3.59
N ILE A 41 -2.62 5.04 -2.90
CA ILE A 41 -4.06 5.23 -2.73
C ILE A 41 -4.46 6.55 -3.41
N PRO A 42 -5.31 6.52 -4.46
CA PRO A 42 -5.81 7.73 -5.09
C PRO A 42 -6.64 8.56 -4.11
N LEU A 43 -6.45 9.88 -4.06
CA LEU A 43 -7.20 10.74 -3.13
C LEU A 43 -8.72 10.66 -3.34
N ARG A 44 -9.15 10.46 -4.59
CA ARG A 44 -10.58 10.32 -4.95
C ARG A 44 -11.26 9.09 -4.33
N THR A 45 -10.52 8.14 -3.76
CA THR A 45 -11.09 6.93 -3.15
C THR A 45 -11.17 7.00 -1.62
N ILE A 46 -10.70 8.08 -1.00
CA ILE A 46 -10.66 8.21 0.47
C ILE A 46 -12.05 8.24 1.10
N ASN A 47 -13.07 8.73 0.37
CA ASN A 47 -14.46 8.74 0.83
C ASN A 47 -15.15 7.37 0.74
N ARG A 48 -14.42 6.30 0.44
CA ARG A 48 -14.91 4.92 0.42
C ARG A 48 -14.55 4.21 1.73
N HIS A 49 -15.37 3.25 2.12
CA HIS A 49 -15.08 2.40 3.28
C HIS A 49 -13.83 1.55 3.01
N GLY A 50 -12.91 1.53 3.97
CA GLY A 50 -11.72 0.69 3.97
C GLY A 50 -11.72 -0.29 5.16
N LEU A 51 -10.94 -1.36 5.05
CA LEU A 51 -10.77 -2.37 6.10
C LEU A 51 -9.30 -2.47 6.50
N ILE A 52 -9.01 -2.25 7.78
CA ILE A 52 -7.70 -2.54 8.39
C ILE A 52 -7.89 -3.68 9.38
N ALA A 53 -7.36 -4.85 9.06
CA ALA A 53 -7.51 -6.07 9.85
C ALA A 53 -6.15 -6.69 10.19
N GLY A 54 -6.10 -7.49 11.27
CA GLY A 54 -4.88 -8.13 11.77
C GLY A 54 -4.99 -8.47 13.26
N ALA A 55 -4.07 -9.31 13.76
CA ALA A 55 -4.01 -9.68 15.18
C ALA A 55 -3.66 -8.49 16.09
N THR A 56 -3.73 -8.67 17.41
CA THR A 56 -3.28 -7.65 18.37
C THR A 56 -1.77 -7.43 18.20
N GLY A 57 -1.33 -6.17 18.21
CA GLY A 57 0.08 -5.82 18.05
C GLY A 57 0.60 -5.73 16.61
N THR A 58 -0.21 -6.03 15.59
CA THR A 58 0.24 -5.98 14.16
C THR A 58 0.11 -4.59 13.52
N GLY A 59 0.04 -3.52 14.32
CA GLY A 59 0.12 -2.16 13.80
C GLY A 59 -1.18 -1.53 13.27
N LYS A 60 -2.38 -2.12 13.46
CA LYS A 60 -3.66 -1.56 12.96
C LYS A 60 -3.84 -0.06 13.25
N THR A 61 -3.62 0.36 14.50
CA THR A 61 -3.72 1.78 14.90
C THR A 61 -2.66 2.66 14.23
N LYS A 62 -1.44 2.13 14.04
CA LYS A 62 -0.36 2.85 13.36
C LYS A 62 -0.61 2.99 11.87
N THR A 63 -1.18 1.98 11.22
CA THR A 63 -1.62 2.08 9.83
C THR A 63 -2.68 3.15 9.64
N LEU A 64 -3.67 3.21 10.55
CA LEU A 64 -4.69 4.27 10.51
C LEU A 64 -4.08 5.66 10.74
N GLN A 65 -3.16 5.79 11.71
CA GLN A 65 -2.45 7.03 11.96
C GLN A 65 -1.69 7.52 10.71
N ALA A 66 -0.85 6.66 10.12
CA ALA A 66 -0.07 6.98 8.93
C ALA A 66 -0.98 7.37 7.75
N PHE A 67 -2.11 6.68 7.56
CA PHE A 67 -3.09 7.04 6.55
C PHE A 67 -3.63 8.45 6.73
N VAL A 68 -4.02 8.83 7.95
CA VAL A 68 -4.60 10.15 8.25
C VAL A 68 -3.56 11.26 8.13
N GLU A 69 -2.30 11.01 8.51
CA GLU A 69 -1.20 11.97 8.39
C GLU A 69 -0.91 12.36 6.93
N GLN A 70 -1.22 11.50 5.95
CA GLN A 70 -1.07 11.83 4.52
C GLN A 70 -2.16 12.78 3.99
N LEU A 71 -3.18 13.09 4.80
CA LEU A 71 -4.33 13.91 4.39
C LEU A 71 -4.28 15.35 4.95
N SER A 72 -3.25 15.68 5.72
CA SER A 72 -2.99 17.03 6.24
C SER A 72 -1.99 17.77 5.35
#